data_AF-A0A524LZR8-F1
#
_entry.id   AF-A0A524LZR8-F1
#
_cell.length_a   1.000
_cell.length_b   1.000
_cell.length_c   1.000
_cell.angle_alpha   90.00
_cell.angle_beta   90.00
_cell.angle_gamma   90.00
#
_symmetry.space_group_name_H-M   'P 1'
#
loop_
_entity.id
_entity.type
_entity.pdbx_description
1 polymer ?
#
loop_
_entity_poly.entity_id
_entity_poly.type
_entity_poly.pdbx_seq_one_letter_code
_entity_poly.pdbx_strand_id
1 'polypeptide(L)' 'MGKRPAVKMTVDEVMGYLEEHGNPDTKSVLIKHGAREPFFNTRIGDMKPLVGKIRKDHELS' A
#
# COMPACT_ATOMS: atom_id res chain seq x y z
N MET A 1 -9.90 30.27 -0.74
CA MET A 1 -8.84 29.28 -1.04
C MET A 1 -9.47 27.89 -1.07
N GLY A 2 -9.83 27.41 -2.27
CA GLY A 2 -10.40 26.07 -2.42
C GLY A 2 -9.33 25.03 -2.08
N LYS A 3 -9.66 24.09 -1.20
CA LYS A 3 -8.81 22.91 -0.94
C LYS A 3 -8.58 22.21 -2.28
N ARG A 4 -7.31 22.03 -2.68
CA ARG A 4 -6.95 21.21 -3.85
C ARG A 4 -7.65 19.86 -3.73
N PRO A 5 -8.27 19.32 -4.80
CA PRO A 5 -8.80 17.96 -4.75
C PRO A 5 -7.64 17.02 -4.40
N ALA A 6 -7.86 16.15 -3.41
CA ALA A 6 -6.91 15.10 -3.10
C ALA A 6 -6.69 14.28 -4.38
N VAL A 7 -5.43 13.99 -4.71
CA VAL A 7 -5.08 13.14 -5.84
C VAL A 7 -5.67 11.76 -5.54
N LYS A 8 -6.76 11.39 -6.22
CA LYS A 8 -7.36 10.06 -6.10
C LYS A 8 -6.43 9.07 -6.79
N MET A 9 -5.65 8.29 -6.03
CA MET A 9 -4.99 7.11 -6.58
C MET A 9 -6.03 6.00 -6.76
N THR A 10 -5.96 5.28 -7.87
CA THR A 10 -6.84 4.15 -8.16
C THR A 10 -6.36 2.86 -7.48
N VAL A 11 -7.23 1.85 -7.39
CA VAL A 11 -6.88 0.51 -6.87
C VAL A 11 -5.67 -0.06 -7.62
N ASP A 12 -5.66 0.06 -8.95
CA ASP A 12 -4.60 -0.51 -9.79
C ASP A 12 -3.25 0.15 -9.52
N GLU A 13 -3.22 1.48 -9.35
CA GLU A 13 -2.01 2.21 -9.00
C GLU A 13 -1.49 1.83 -7.60
N VAL A 14 -2.40 1.58 -6.65
CA VAL A 14 -2.03 1.13 -5.31
C VAL A 14 -1.47 -0.29 -5.35
N MET A 15 -2.11 -1.20 -6.07
CA MET A 15 -1.63 -2.57 -6.22
C MET A 15 -0.25 -2.62 -6.90
N GLY A 16 -0.05 -1.87 -7.98
CA GLY A 16 1.24 -1.77 -8.66
C GLY A 16 2.34 -1.18 -7.77
N TYR A 17 2.01 -0.15 -6.98
CA TYR A 17 2.97 0.40 -6.02
C TYR A 17 3.36 -0.63 -4.94
N LEU A 18 2.39 -1.37 -4.40
CA LEU A 18 2.66 -2.40 -3.38
C LEU A 18 3.54 -3.53 -3.93
N GLU A 19 3.29 -3.95 -5.17
CA GLU A 19 4.10 -4.95 -5.88
C GLU A 19 5.54 -4.47 -6.09
N GLU A 20 5.72 -3.24 -6.60
CA GLU A 20 7.04 -2.63 -6.84
C GLU A 20 7.84 -2.47 -5.53
N HIS A 21 7.16 -2.18 -4.42
CA HIS A 21 7.77 -2.00 -3.10
C HIS A 21 7.77 -3.31 -2.28
N GLY A 22 7.50 -4.44 -2.90
CA GLY A 22 7.59 -5.75 -2.27
C GLY A 22 9.03 -6.08 -1.87
N ASN A 23 9.22 -6.58 -0.64
CA ASN A 23 10.55 -6.95 -0.14
C ASN A 23 10.63 -8.48 0.05
N PRO A 24 11.56 -9.18 -0.63
CA PRO A 24 11.63 -10.64 -0.53
C PRO A 24 12.09 -11.12 0.86
N ASP A 25 12.87 -10.33 1.59
CA ASP A 25 13.40 -10.73 2.89
C ASP A 25 12.29 -10.83 3.95
N THR A 26 11.27 -9.97 3.84
CA THR A 26 10.14 -9.94 4.77
C THR A 26 9.13 -11.04 4.51
N LYS A 27 9.16 -11.70 3.34
CA LYS A 27 8.26 -12.81 3.00
C LYS A 27 8.29 -13.91 4.06
N SER A 28 9.49 -14.36 4.42
CA SER A 28 9.68 -15.45 5.39
C SER A 28 9.16 -15.08 6.78
N VAL A 29 9.34 -13.82 7.20
CA VAL A 29 8.86 -13.28 8.48
C VAL A 29 7.34 -13.23 8.49
N LEU A 30 6.73 -12.67 7.44
CA LEU A 30 5.28 -12.54 7.33
C LEU A 30 4.58 -13.91 7.31
N ILE A 31 5.12 -14.89 6.58
CA ILE A 31 4.59 -16.26 6.57
C ILE A 31 4.68 -16.90 7.95
N LYS A 32 5.79 -16.74 8.68
CA LYS A 32 5.94 -17.24 10.07
C LYS A 32 4.90 -16.63 11.01
N HIS A 33 4.49 -15.40 10.76
CA HIS A 33 3.42 -14.72 11.51
C HIS A 33 2.00 -15.00 10.96
N GLY A 34 1.86 -15.92 9.99
CA GLY A 34 0.57 -16.40 9.51
C GLY A 34 0.03 -15.73 8.25
N ALA A 35 0.82 -14.88 7.58
CA ALA A 35 0.44 -14.36 6.27
C ALA A 35 0.28 -15.50 5.25
N ARG A 36 -0.75 -15.40 4.42
CA ARG A 36 -1.07 -16.38 3.36
C ARG A 36 -1.05 -15.68 2.02
N GLU A 37 -0.54 -16.36 1.00
CA GLU A 37 -0.53 -15.84 -0.37
C GLU A 37 -1.96 -15.65 -0.90
N PRO A 38 -2.21 -14.62 -1.74
CA PRO A 38 -1.24 -13.65 -2.28
C PRO A 38 -1.02 -12.41 -1.40
N PHE A 39 0.24 -12.00 -1.24
CA PHE A 39 0.63 -10.71 -0.64
C PHE A 39 2.01 -10.26 -1.16
N PHE A 40 2.23 -8.94 -1.23
CA PHE A 40 3.42 -8.36 -1.88
C PHE A 40 4.67 -8.26 -0.98
N ASN A 41 4.56 -8.63 0.30
CA ASN A 41 5.66 -8.55 1.28
C ASN A 41 6.15 -7.10 1.55
N THR A 42 5.35 -6.09 1.21
CA THR A 42 5.65 -4.66 1.40
C THR A 42 5.78 -4.30 2.88
N ARG A 43 6.77 -3.47 3.25
CA ARG A 43 6.92 -3.01 4.64
C ARG A 43 5.99 -1.83 4.93
N ILE A 44 5.59 -1.69 6.19
CA ILE A 44 4.78 -0.56 6.65
C ILE A 44 5.45 0.80 6.33
N GLY A 45 6.79 0.87 6.37
CA GLY A 45 7.54 2.08 6.00
C GLY A 45 7.25 2.54 4.58
N ASP A 46 7.22 1.59 3.63
CA ASP A 46 6.97 1.84 2.21
C ASP A 46 5.49 2.15 1.93
N MET A 47 4.58 1.77 2.83
CA MET A 47 3.15 2.11 2.75
C MET A 47 2.84 3.54 3.23
N LYS A 48 3.70 4.18 4.06
CA LYS A 48 3.44 5.53 4.59
C LYS A 48 3.22 6.61 3.51
N PRO A 49 3.98 6.64 2.40
CA PRO A 49 3.73 7.58 1.30
C PRO A 49 2.32 7.44 0.70
N LEU A 50 1.78 6.22 0.62
CA LEU A 50 0.41 5.99 0.12
C LEU A 50 -0.63 6.67 0.99
N VAL A 51 -0.49 6.60 2.32
CA VAL A 51 -1.40 7.27 3.27
C VAL A 51 -1.42 8.79 3.03
N GLY A 52 -0.28 9.40 2.72
CA GLY A 52 -0.19 10.82 2.40
C GLY A 52 -0.84 11.21 1.07
N LYS A 53 -0.74 10.32 0.06
CA LYS A 53 -1.30 10.51 -1.29
C LYS A 53 -2.81 10.28 -1.32
N ILE A 54 -3.27 9.13 -0.80
CA ILE A 54 -4.68 8.71 -0.77
C ILE A 54 -5.49 9.52 0.27
N ARG A 55 -4.87 9.82 1.43
CA ARG A 55 -5.56 10.40 2.59
C ARG A 55 -6.76 9.54 2.99
N LYS A 56 -7.87 10.15 3.40
CA LYS A 56 -9.10 9.44 3.73
C LYS A 56 -9.94 9.29 2.47
N ASP A 57 -9.96 8.10 1.90
CA ASP A 57 -10.80 7.75 0.76
C ASP A 57 -11.74 6.61 1.16
N HIS A 58 -13.04 6.90 1.21
CA HIS A 58 -14.06 5.91 1.59
C HIS A 58 -14.38 4.92 0.46
N GLU A 59 -13.99 5.22 -0.78
CA GLU A 59 -14.16 4.29 -1.92
C GLU A 59 -13.07 3.20 -1.92
N LEU A 60 -11.96 3.41 -1.21
CA LEU A 60 -10.81 2.52 -1.13
C LEU A 60 -10.65 1.82 0.24
N SER A 61 -11.56 2.06 1.20
CA SER A 61 -11.43 1.64 2.60
C SER A 61 -12.26 0.42 2.98
#